data_AF-A0A0F3RLJ6-F1
#
_entry.id   AF-A0A0F3RLJ6-F1
#
_cell.length_a   1.000
_cell.length_b   1.000
_cell.length_c   1.000
_cell.angle_alpha   90.00
_cell.angle_beta   90.00
_cell.angle_gamma   90.00
#
_symmetry.space_group_name_H-M   'P 1'
#
loop_
_entity.id
_entity.type
_entity.pdbx_description
1 polymer ?
#
loop_
_entity_poly.entity_id
_entity_poly.type
_entity_poly.pdbx_seq_one_letter_code
_entity_poly.pdbx_strand_id
1 'polypeptide(L)'
;HDTLEDTKLTKERIRYEFGANIAEQVSDLTRVRDNKKISAMEMIQILRSQNKTELLLIKLFDRFHNITTIFIKPPHKRQEIIFETQQEFIALAKYLKLPEIGERLSEYCKLHAS
;
A
#
# COMPACT_ATOMS: atom_id res chain seq x y z
N HIS A 1 8.85 0.06 -3.91
CA HIS A 1 7.79 1.06 -4.15
C HIS A 1 7.90 2.26 -3.22
N ASP A 2 8.38 2.09 -1.98
CA ASP A 2 8.51 3.20 -1.02
C ASP A 2 9.86 3.94 -1.09
N THR A 3 10.67 3.75 -2.14
CA THR A 3 12.03 4.33 -2.25
C THR A 3 12.07 5.85 -2.20
N LEU A 4 11.02 6.53 -2.70
CA LEU A 4 10.90 7.99 -2.63
C LEU A 4 10.56 8.50 -1.22
N GLU A 5 9.99 7.66 -0.35
CA GLU A 5 9.66 8.01 1.04
C GLU A 5 10.79 7.62 1.99
N ASP A 6 11.37 6.43 1.80
CA ASP A 6 12.26 5.80 2.78
C ASP A 6 13.75 6.10 2.53
N THR A 7 14.08 6.75 1.41
CA THR A 7 15.48 6.98 1.02
C THR A 7 15.69 8.40 0.46
N LYS A 8 16.96 8.76 0.22
CA LYS A 8 17.35 10.02 -0.44
C LYS A 8 17.25 9.97 -1.97
N LEU A 9 16.72 8.89 -2.54
CA LEU A 9 16.55 8.76 -3.99
C LEU A 9 15.53 9.78 -4.48
N THR A 10 15.83 10.42 -5.62
CA THR A 10 14.93 11.38 -6.26
C THR A 10 14.21 10.74 -7.45
N LYS A 11 13.07 11.32 -7.84
CA LYS A 11 12.32 10.88 -9.02
C LYS A 11 13.18 10.96 -10.29
N GLU A 12 14.06 11.97 -10.38
CA GLU A 12 14.97 12.15 -11.51
C GLU A 12 15.99 11.01 -11.60
N ARG A 13 16.50 10.53 -10.46
CA ARG A 13 17.40 9.37 -10.40
C ARG A 13 16.68 8.10 -10.83
N ILE A 14 15.48 7.85 -10.32
CA ILE A 14 14.68 6.69 -10.75
C ILE A 14 14.40 6.74 -12.25
N ARG A 15 14.09 7.94 -12.79
CA ARG A 15 13.85 8.14 -14.22
C ARG A 15 15.09 7.84 -15.06
N TYR A 16 16.27 8.24 -14.60
CA TYR A 16 17.52 7.98 -15.31
C TYR A 16 17.82 6.46 -15.40
N GLU A 17 17.62 5.74 -14.30
CA GLU A 17 17.94 4.29 -14.23
C GLU A 17 16.86 3.40 -14.85
N PHE A 18 15.57 3.73 -14.65
CA PHE A 18 14.44 2.85 -14.97
C PHE A 18 13.45 3.44 -16.00
N GLY A 19 13.71 4.65 -16.48
CA GLY A 19 12.86 5.34 -17.44
C GLY A 19 11.67 6.08 -16.80
N ALA A 20 10.99 6.89 -17.64
CA ALA A 20 9.93 7.79 -17.19
C ALA A 20 8.70 7.06 -16.63
N ASN A 21 8.31 5.93 -17.20
CA ASN A 21 7.11 5.20 -16.76
C ASN A 21 7.26 4.70 -15.31
N ILE A 22 8.38 4.05 -15.00
CA ILE A 22 8.66 3.54 -13.65
C ILE A 22 8.80 4.70 -12.66
N ALA A 23 9.47 5.78 -13.04
CA ALA A 23 9.56 6.96 -12.17
C ALA A 23 8.20 7.58 -11.85
N GLU A 24 7.27 7.60 -12.80
CA GLU A 24 5.90 8.05 -12.55
C GLU A 24 5.14 7.09 -11.65
N GLN A 25 5.21 5.78 -11.93
CA GLN A 25 4.58 4.76 -11.09
C GLN A 25 5.06 4.80 -9.64
N VAL A 26 6.37 4.95 -9.40
CA VAL A 26 6.91 5.08 -8.03
C VAL A 26 6.46 6.40 -7.40
N SER A 27 6.38 7.49 -8.17
CA SER A 27 5.83 8.77 -7.70
C SER A 27 4.37 8.66 -7.29
N ASP A 28 3.55 7.92 -8.04
CA ASP A 28 2.14 7.68 -7.72
C ASP A 28 1.95 6.80 -6.48
N LEU A 29 2.91 5.90 -6.22
CA LEU A 29 2.93 5.01 -5.06
C LEU A 29 3.29 5.72 -3.75
N THR A 30 3.74 6.97 -3.82
CA THR A 30 4.03 7.82 -2.67
C THR A 30 2.74 8.38 -2.05
N ARG A 31 2.63 8.32 -0.72
CA ARG A 31 1.55 8.87 0.11
C ARG A 31 1.78 10.34 0.48
N VAL A 32 2.93 10.92 0.16
CA VAL A 32 3.20 12.35 0.38
C VAL A 32 2.82 13.13 -0.86
N ARG A 33 1.83 14.01 -0.74
CA ARG A 33 1.39 14.94 -1.79
C ARG A 33 1.31 16.35 -1.20
N ASP A 34 1.95 17.32 -1.85
CA ASP A 34 2.00 18.72 -1.40
C ASP A 34 2.36 18.89 0.09
N ASN A 35 3.41 18.19 0.53
CA ASN A 35 3.86 18.13 1.93
C ASN A 35 2.84 17.60 2.94
N LYS A 36 1.77 16.93 2.49
CA LYS A 36 0.77 16.27 3.33
C LYS A 36 0.79 14.77 3.08
N LYS A 37 0.71 13.98 4.15
CA LYS A 37 0.59 12.53 4.05
C LYS A 37 -0.89 12.16 3.94
N ILE A 38 -1.29 11.58 2.80
CA ILE A 38 -2.66 11.12 2.57
C ILE A 38 -2.93 9.77 3.23
N SER A 39 -4.20 9.50 3.50
CA SER A 39 -4.65 8.21 4.04
C SER A 39 -4.49 7.08 3.01
N ALA A 40 -4.47 5.83 3.48
CA ALA A 40 -4.46 4.67 2.57
C ALA A 40 -5.75 4.63 1.72
N MET A 41 -6.89 4.98 2.31
CA MET A 41 -8.18 5.11 1.62
C MET A 41 -8.09 6.10 0.46
N GLU A 42 -7.63 7.33 0.72
CA GLU A 42 -7.52 8.40 -0.27
C GLU A 42 -6.58 7.99 -1.41
N MET A 43 -5.45 7.37 -1.08
CA MET A 43 -4.51 6.85 -2.06
C MET A 43 -5.16 5.78 -2.97
N ILE A 44 -5.85 4.81 -2.38
CA ILE A 44 -6.53 3.74 -3.12
C ILE A 44 -7.60 4.34 -4.03
N GLN A 45 -8.36 5.31 -3.56
CA GLN A 45 -9.39 6.00 -4.37
C GLN A 45 -8.77 6.73 -5.57
N ILE A 46 -7.67 7.45 -5.39
CA ILE A 46 -6.94 8.14 -6.47
C ILE A 46 -6.44 7.13 -7.51
N LEU A 47 -5.78 6.04 -7.06
CA LEU A 47 -5.26 5.03 -7.99
C LEU A 47 -6.38 4.30 -8.75
N ARG A 48 -7.52 4.06 -8.09
CA ARG A 48 -8.71 3.46 -8.72
C ARG A 48 -9.33 4.39 -9.75
N SER A 49 -9.51 5.68 -9.46
CA SER A 49 -10.10 6.64 -10.40
C SER A 49 -9.22 6.85 -11.64
N GLN A 50 -7.91 6.65 -11.51
CA GLN A 50 -6.94 6.71 -12.61
C GLN A 50 -6.74 5.36 -13.32
N ASN A 51 -7.48 4.31 -12.97
CA ASN A 51 -7.33 2.96 -13.51
C ASN A 51 -5.90 2.38 -13.39
N LYS A 52 -5.15 2.74 -12.32
CA LYS A 52 -3.79 2.26 -12.07
C LYS A 52 -3.79 0.91 -11.35
N THR A 53 -4.33 -0.13 -12.00
CA THR A 53 -4.52 -1.47 -11.41
C THR A 53 -3.21 -2.11 -10.95
N GLU A 54 -2.12 -1.94 -11.70
CA GLU A 54 -0.80 -2.47 -11.31
C GLU A 54 -0.30 -1.89 -9.99
N LEU A 55 -0.54 -0.59 -9.75
CA LEU A 55 -0.12 0.07 -8.51
C LEU A 55 -0.97 -0.36 -7.32
N LEU A 56 -2.26 -0.59 -7.55
CA LEU A 56 -3.16 -1.17 -6.55
C LEU A 56 -2.74 -2.59 -6.15
N LEU A 57 -2.31 -3.40 -7.12
CA LEU A 57 -1.74 -4.73 -6.84
C LEU A 57 -0.49 -4.62 -5.98
N ILE A 58 0.45 -3.73 -6.33
CA ILE A 58 1.66 -3.49 -5.52
C ILE A 58 1.29 -3.13 -4.07
N LYS A 59 0.34 -2.20 -3.86
CA LYS A 59 -0.08 -1.82 -2.50
C LYS A 59 -0.82 -2.94 -1.78
N LEU A 60 -1.58 -3.78 -2.47
CA LEU A 60 -2.21 -4.96 -1.86
C LEU A 60 -1.15 -5.96 -1.38
N PHE A 61 -0.14 -6.27 -2.19
CA PHE A 61 0.94 -7.18 -1.82
C PHE A 61 1.81 -6.62 -0.69
N ASP A 62 2.13 -5.32 -0.73
CA ASP A 62 2.81 -4.65 0.38
C ASP A 62 2.01 -4.76 1.68
N ARG A 63 0.69 -4.56 1.63
CA ARG A 63 -0.17 -4.74 2.81
C ARG A 63 -0.17 -6.18 3.29
N PHE A 64 -0.27 -7.14 2.38
CA PHE A 64 -0.22 -8.55 2.72
C PHE A 64 1.08 -8.88 3.46
N HIS A 65 2.22 -8.43 2.95
CA HIS A 65 3.49 -8.59 3.65
C HIS A 65 3.46 -7.93 5.05
N ASN A 66 3.03 -6.67 5.13
CA ASN A 66 2.96 -5.92 6.38
C ASN A 66 2.14 -6.63 7.48
N ILE A 67 0.99 -7.23 7.13
CA ILE A 67 0.19 -7.96 8.11
C ILE A 67 0.81 -9.32 8.48
N THR A 68 1.47 -10.02 7.54
CA THR A 68 2.18 -11.27 7.86
C THR A 68 3.38 -11.05 8.79
N THR A 69 4.02 -9.88 8.74
CA THR A 69 5.17 -9.53 9.58
C THR A 69 4.81 -8.60 10.75
N ILE A 70 3.52 -8.45 11.08
CA ILE A 70 3.03 -7.43 12.02
C ILE A 70 3.65 -7.51 13.42
N PHE A 71 4.10 -8.69 13.83
CA PHE A 71 4.71 -8.94 15.14
C PHE A 71 6.01 -8.15 15.36
N ILE A 72 6.73 -7.74 14.31
CA ILE A 72 7.95 -6.93 14.45
C ILE A 72 7.65 -5.45 14.75
N LYS A 73 6.40 -5.02 14.56
CA LYS A 73 5.99 -3.62 14.71
C LYS A 73 5.58 -3.32 16.17
N PRO A 74 5.73 -2.07 16.64
CA PRO A 74 5.26 -1.66 17.97
C PRO A 74 3.72 -1.70 18.06
N PRO A 75 3.12 -1.88 19.25
CA PRO A 75 1.68 -2.11 19.42
C PRO A 75 0.77 -1.11 18.70
N HIS A 76 1.06 0.20 18.79
CA HIS A 76 0.27 1.23 18.12
C HIS A 76 0.25 1.06 16.59
N LYS A 77 1.40 0.71 15.97
CA LYS A 77 1.48 0.43 14.53
C LYS A 77 0.73 -0.84 14.15
N ARG A 78 0.69 -1.85 15.02
CA ARG A 78 -0.09 -3.07 14.75
C ARG A 78 -1.58 -2.73 14.63
N GLN A 79 -2.12 -1.94 15.55
CA GLN A 79 -3.52 -1.51 15.52
C GLN A 79 -3.83 -0.69 14.26
N GLU A 80 -2.97 0.26 13.90
CA GLU A 80 -3.11 1.02 12.64
C GLU A 80 -3.15 0.09 11.41
N ILE A 81 -2.22 -0.88 11.34
CA ILE A 81 -2.14 -1.84 10.22
C ILE A 81 -3.41 -2.69 10.13
N ILE A 82 -3.88 -3.24 11.25
CA ILE A 82 -5.09 -4.08 11.29
C ILE A 82 -6.30 -3.27 10.87
N PHE A 83 -6.45 -2.05 11.41
CA PHE A 83 -7.57 -1.17 11.10
C PHE A 83 -7.59 -0.79 9.61
N GLU A 84 -6.47 -0.31 9.05
CA GLU A 84 -6.39 0.00 7.61
C GLU A 84 -6.66 -1.24 6.75
N THR A 85 -6.18 -2.42 7.18
CA THR A 85 -6.41 -3.68 6.44
C THR A 85 -7.89 -4.02 6.37
N GLN A 86 -8.60 -3.93 7.50
CA GLN A 86 -10.02 -4.24 7.59
C GLN A 86 -10.88 -3.26 6.78
N GLN A 87 -10.58 -1.97 6.86
CA GLN A 87 -11.37 -0.92 6.21
C GLN A 87 -11.14 -0.88 4.68
N GLU A 88 -9.88 -1.01 4.24
CA GLU A 88 -9.52 -0.71 2.85
C GLU A 88 -9.09 -1.94 2.06
N PHE A 89 -8.14 -2.72 2.60
CA PHE A 89 -7.40 -3.69 1.78
C PHE A 89 -8.17 -4.99 1.51
N ILE A 90 -9.08 -5.40 2.41
CA ILE A 90 -9.99 -6.52 2.14
C ILE A 90 -10.93 -6.17 0.97
N ALA A 91 -11.50 -4.96 0.97
CA ALA A 91 -12.34 -4.48 -0.12
C ALA A 91 -11.54 -4.31 -1.42
N LEU A 92 -10.28 -3.86 -1.32
CA LEU A 92 -9.38 -3.76 -2.46
C LEU A 92 -9.09 -5.12 -3.10
N ALA A 93 -8.85 -6.16 -2.30
CA ALA A 93 -8.63 -7.52 -2.81
C ALA A 93 -9.83 -8.02 -3.63
N LYS A 94 -11.06 -7.76 -3.14
CA LYS A 94 -12.30 -8.07 -3.87
C LYS A 94 -12.40 -7.28 -5.18
N TYR A 95 -12.09 -5.98 -5.15
CA TYR A 95 -12.07 -5.14 -6.35
C TYR A 95 -11.07 -5.64 -7.41
N LEU A 96 -9.89 -6.11 -6.98
CA LEU A 96 -8.86 -6.68 -7.84
C LEU A 96 -9.11 -8.13 -8.26
N LYS A 97 -10.27 -8.71 -7.90
CA LYS A 97 -10.66 -10.10 -8.18
C LYS A 97 -9.70 -11.13 -7.57
N LEU A 98 -9.17 -10.85 -6.38
CA LEU A 98 -8.31 -11.72 -5.58
C LEU A 98 -8.97 -12.06 -4.23
N PRO A 99 -10.14 -12.74 -4.22
CA PRO A 99 -10.89 -13.00 -2.99
C PRO A 99 -10.10 -13.81 -1.96
N GLU A 100 -9.29 -14.77 -2.38
CA GLU A 100 -8.44 -15.60 -1.51
C GLU A 100 -7.45 -14.76 -0.69
N ILE A 101 -6.91 -13.68 -1.27
CA ILE A 101 -6.04 -12.74 -0.55
C ILE A 101 -6.86 -11.95 0.48
N GLY A 102 -8.07 -11.52 0.12
CA GLY A 102 -8.98 -10.83 1.03
C GLY A 102 -9.37 -11.68 2.24
N GLU A 103 -9.64 -12.97 2.03
CA GLU A 103 -9.92 -13.94 3.09
C GLU A 103 -8.73 -14.10 4.04
N ARG A 104 -7.52 -14.31 3.49
CA ARG A 104 -6.29 -14.39 4.30
C ARG A 104 -6.03 -13.11 5.10
N LEU A 105 -6.22 -11.94 4.50
CA LEU A 105 -6.12 -10.66 5.23
C LEU A 105 -7.11 -10.61 6.40
N SER A 106 -8.34 -11.07 6.21
CA SER A 106 -9.35 -11.15 7.27
C SER A 106 -8.92 -12.08 8.41
N GLU A 107 -8.35 -13.24 8.10
CA GLU A 107 -7.82 -14.19 9.08
C GLU A 107 -6.69 -13.58 9.92
N TYR A 108 -5.71 -12.94 9.27
CA TYR A 108 -4.62 -12.26 9.98
C TYR A 108 -5.14 -11.14 10.89
N CYS A 109 -6.10 -10.34 10.43
CA CYS A 109 -6.72 -9.32 11.27
C CYS A 109 -7.35 -9.91 12.53
N LYS A 110 -8.07 -11.03 12.41
CA LYS A 110 -8.70 -11.71 13.56
C LYS A 110 -7.67 -12.24 14.55
N LEU A 111 -6.59 -12.85 14.05
CA LEU A 111 -5.50 -13.39 14.86
C LEU A 111 -4.77 -12.34 15.68
N HIS A 112 -4.69 -11.11 15.19
CA HIS A 112 -3.91 -10.03 15.82
C HIS A 112 -4.78 -8.95 16.50
N ALA A 113 -6.11 -9.08 16.46
CA ALA A 113 -7.04 -8.21 17.18
C ALA A 113 -7.23 -8.61 18.65
N SER A 114 -6.58 -9.69 19.10
CA SER A 114 -6.64 -10.23 20.47
C SER A 114 -5.61 -9.56 21.40
#